data_AF-A0A7V8NUF0-F1
#
_entry.id   AF-A0A7V8NUF0-F1
#
_cell.length_a   1.000
_cell.length_b   1.000
_cell.length_c   1.000
_cell.angle_alpha   90.00
_cell.angle_beta   90.00
_cell.angle_gamma   90.00
#
_symmetry.space_group_name_H-M   'P 1'
#
loop_
_entity.id
_entity.type
_entity.pdbx_description
1 polymer ?
#
loop_
_entity_poly.entity_id
_entity_poly.type
_entity_poly.pdbx_seq_one_letter_code
_entity_poly.pdbx_strand_id
1 'polypeptide(L)' 'MVATRNPINLGAAARAMMNFGFSRLCVVNPYEVAFREARSAVGAAPLLRSAQECSTVAE' A
#
# COMPACT_ATOMS: atom_id res chain seq x y z
N MET A 1 -6.18 1.03 -2.10
CA MET A 1 -5.70 0.52 -3.41
C MET A 1 -6.37 -0.80 -3.68
N VAL A 2 -6.97 -1.01 -4.85
CA VAL A 2 -7.75 -2.23 -5.16
C VAL A 2 -6.96 -3.13 -6.10
N ALA A 3 -6.79 -4.41 -5.72
CA ALA A 3 -6.15 -5.45 -6.53
C ALA A 3 -4.80 -5.05 -7.17
N THR A 4 -3.99 -4.25 -6.46
CA THR A 4 -2.71 -3.78 -7.00
C THR A 4 -1.71 -4.92 -7.07
N ARG A 5 -1.18 -5.18 -8.27
CA ARG A 5 -0.27 -6.30 -8.53
C ARG A 5 1.20 -5.93 -8.62
N ASN A 6 1.51 -4.67 -8.95
CA ASN A 6 2.89 -4.23 -9.10
C ASN A 6 3.41 -3.64 -7.77
N PRO A 7 4.46 -4.23 -7.16
CA PRO A 7 5.04 -3.71 -5.92
C PRO A 7 5.62 -2.29 -6.05
N ILE A 8 5.99 -1.86 -7.27
CA ILE A 8 6.43 -0.49 -7.54
C ILE A 8 5.28 0.50 -7.32
N ASN A 9 4.07 0.16 -7.76
CA ASN A 9 2.90 1.04 -7.61
C ASN A 9 2.50 1.22 -6.15
N LEU A 10 2.59 0.15 -5.33
CA LEU A 10 2.34 0.19 -3.89
C LEU A 10 3.26 1.21 -3.20
N GLY A 11 4.57 1.13 -3.46
CA GLY A 11 5.50 2.06 -2.85
C GLY A 11 5.43 3.47 -3.42
N ALA A 12 5.15 3.64 -4.72
CA ALA A 12 4.92 4.96 -5.29
C ALA A 12 3.71 5.66 -4.64
N ALA A 13 2.59 4.95 -4.46
CA ALA A 13 1.42 5.47 -3.78
C ALA A 13 1.71 5.81 -2.31
N ALA A 14 2.40 4.93 -1.57
CA ALA A 14 2.74 5.18 -0.17
C ALA A 14 3.64 6.42 0.00
N ARG A 15 4.61 6.63 -0.90
CA ARG A 15 5.45 7.85 -0.90
C ARG A 15 4.64 9.11 -1.19
N ALA A 16 3.77 9.05 -2.20
CA ALA A 16 2.89 10.18 -2.52
C ALA A 16 2.02 10.53 -1.32
N MET A 17 1.41 9.55 -0.65
CA MET A 17 0.62 9.74 0.55
C MET A 17 1.40 10.45 1.66
N MET A 18 2.61 9.99 1.98
CA MET A 18 3.43 10.62 3.03
C MET A 18 3.84 12.05 2.70
N ASN A 19 4.15 12.35 1.43
CA ASN A 19 4.49 13.72 1.01
C ASN A 19 3.37 14.72 1.30
N PHE A 20 2.12 14.26 1.37
CA PHE A 20 0.94 15.08 1.66
C PHE A 20 0.34 14.82 3.05
N GLY A 21 1.07 14.13 3.94
CA GLY A 21 0.64 13.93 5.33
C GLY A 21 -0.45 12.87 5.53
N PHE A 22 -0.74 12.03 4.53
CA PHE A 22 -1.68 10.92 4.69
C PHE A 22 -1.03 9.74 5.41
N SER A 23 -1.73 9.20 6.41
CA SER A 23 -1.23 8.15 7.30
C SER A 23 -2.04 6.84 7.28
N ARG A 24 -3.17 6.81 6.54
CA ARG A 24 -4.07 5.64 6.48
C ARG A 24 -4.15 5.10 5.06
N LEU A 25 -3.73 3.85 4.88
CA LEU A 25 -3.80 3.12 3.62
C LEU A 25 -4.66 1.87 3.81
N CYS A 26 -5.72 1.67 3.03
CA CYS A 26 -6.38 0.37 2.88
C CYS A 26 -5.95 -0.27 1.55
N VAL A 27 -5.65 -1.56 1.58
CA VAL A 27 -5.40 -2.41 0.42
C VAL A 27 -6.52 -3.43 0.33
N VAL A 28 -7.23 -3.43 -0.79
CA VAL A 28 -8.36 -4.33 -1.05
C VAL A 28 -7.90 -5.45 -1.95
N ASN A 29 -8.07 -6.70 -1.50
CA ASN A 29 -7.68 -7.90 -2.24
C ASN A 29 -6.25 -7.79 -2.83
N PRO A 30 -5.21 -7.55 -2.00
CA PRO A 30 -3.85 -7.40 -2.49
C PRO A 30 -3.32 -8.72 -3.05
N TYR A 31 -2.49 -8.64 -4.10
CA TYR A 31 -1.66 -9.78 -4.46
C TYR A 31 -0.56 -9.94 -3.41
N GLU A 32 -0.70 -10.94 -2.54
CA GLU A 32 0.06 -11.06 -1.29
C GLU A 32 1.58 -10.95 -1.48
N VAL A 33 2.13 -11.63 -2.48
CA VAL A 33 3.57 -11.58 -2.80
C VAL A 33 4.02 -10.15 -3.09
N ALA A 34 3.33 -9.44 -4.00
CA ALA A 34 3.67 -8.07 -4.32
C ALA A 34 3.48 -7.11 -3.13
N PHE A 35 2.47 -7.35 -2.29
CA PHE A 35 2.21 -6.51 -1.13
C PHE A 35 3.28 -6.67 -0.04
N ARG A 36 3.66 -7.91 0.28
CA ARG A 36 4.68 -8.21 1.30
C ARG A 36 6.10 -7.87 0.81
N GLU A 37 6.37 -7.97 -0.48
CA GLU A 37 7.69 -7.69 -1.07
C GLU A 37 7.90 -6.24 -1.53
N ALA A 38 6.91 -5.36 -1.35
CA ALA A 38 7.01 -3.96 -1.77
C ALA A 38 8.12 -3.20 -0.99
N ARG A 39 9.29 -3.07 -1.61
CA ARG A 39 10.46 -2.34 -1.05
C ARG A 39 10.64 -0.92 -1.60
N SER A 40 9.87 -0.55 -2.63
CA SER A 40 10.00 0.73 -3.34
C SER A 40 9.53 1.93 -2.51
N ALA A 41 8.85 1.72 -1.38
CA ALA A 41 8.38 2.76 -0.46
C ALA A 41 9.49 3.37 0.40
N VAL A 42 10.57 3.88 -0.20
CA VAL A 42 11.64 4.58 0.53
C VAL A 42 11.02 5.75 1.32
N GLY A 43 11.26 5.80 2.64
CA GLY A 43 10.64 6.77 3.55
C GLY A 43 9.20 6.45 3.96
N ALA A 44 8.46 5.65 3.18
CA ALA A 44 7.06 5.32 3.40
C ALA A 44 6.77 3.85 3.76
N ALA A 45 7.81 3.05 3.99
CA ALA A 45 7.67 1.64 4.37
C ALA A 45 6.79 1.40 5.61
N PRO A 46 6.79 2.26 6.66
CA PRO A 46 5.85 2.10 7.77
C PRO A 46 4.38 2.12 7.35
N LEU A 47 4.00 2.97 6.38
CA LEU A 47 2.62 3.10 5.90
C LEU A 47 2.13 1.84 5.18
N LEU A 48 3.01 1.17 4.41
CA LEU A 48 2.69 -0.13 3.80
C LEU A 48 2.55 -1.23 4.87
N ARG A 49 3.40 -1.25 5.89
CA ARG A 49 3.33 -2.25 6.97
C ARG A 49 2.10 -2.10 7.85
N SER A 50 1.63 -0.87 8.05
CA SER A 50 0.42 -0.56 8.82
C SER A 50 -0.83 -0.44 7.95
N ALA A 51 -0.77 -0.83 6.67
CA ALA A 51 -1.93 -0.73 5.80
C ALA A 51 -3.02 -1.71 6.27
N GLN A 52 -4.26 -1.23 6.26
CA GLN A 52 -5.43 -2.05 6.53
C GLN A 52 -5.69 -2.97 5.33
N GLU A 53 -5.73 -4.28 5.57
CA GLU A 53 -6.13 -5.24 4.55
C GLU A 53 -7.66 -5.40 4.60
N CYS A 54 -8.29 -5.19 3.45
CA CYS A 54 -9.74 -5.18 3.27
C CYS A 54 -10.09 -6.31 2.29
N SER A 55 -11.09 -7.14 2.60
CA SER A 55 -11.45 -8.30 1.78
C SER A 55 -12.24 -7.89 0.52
N THR A 56 -13.06 -6.83 0.65
CA THR A 56 -13.87 -6.27 -0.43
C THR A 56 -13.74 -4.75 -0.46
N VAL A 57 -14.30 -4.14 -1.51
CA VAL A 57 -14.34 -2.66 -1.66
C VAL A 57 -15.39 -2.02 -0.73
N ALA A 58 -16.35 -2.81 -0.23
CA ALA A 58 -17.43 -2.32 0.61
C ALA A 58 -17.07 -2.22 2.11
N GLU A 59 -15.94 -2.81 2.50
CA GLU A 59 -15.30 -2.62 3.82
C GLU A 59 -14.48 -1.33 3.83
#